data_AF-V2XRN5-F1
#
_entry.id   AF-V2XRN5-F1
#
_cell.length_a   1.000
_cell.length_b   1.000
_cell.length_c   1.000
_cell.angle_alpha   90.00
_cell.angle_beta   90.00
_cell.angle_gamma   90.00
#
_symmetry.space_group_name_H-M   'P 1'
#
loop_
_entity.id
_entity.type
_entity.pdbx_description
1 polymer ?
#
loop_
_entity_poly.entity_id
_entity_poly.type
_entity_poly.pdbx_seq_one_letter_code
_entity_poly.pdbx_strand_id
1 'polypeptide(L)'
;MQSSLSGLRIGSSIAHGVALLTTAYRLAHRYRIRRFSWDDAWAFLAFLLDAGELICLWLKVKFDREVPADTPEYKQRQSIVFWYISLSFTLIVGSARISLCVSIRRILAPGKLRNWCTPMAVVTSIIALILIAIKLCMCSANPTSPDQEYPLFCTDPTPIAIFQTIADIALSVFLVGMPLYALWYMDLTSKTQPHDVSIHHKHIHSCRGFGA
;
A
#
# COMPACT_ATOMS: atom_id res chain seq x y z
N MET A 1 12.97 9.19 -28.20
CA MET A 1 12.40 9.44 -26.86
C MET A 1 10.89 9.17 -26.78
N GLN A 2 10.09 9.56 -27.79
CA GLN A 2 8.63 9.34 -27.82
C GLN A 2 8.18 7.86 -27.75
N SER A 3 8.97 6.94 -28.30
CA SER A 3 8.70 5.49 -28.26
C SER A 3 8.80 4.91 -26.83
N SER A 4 9.76 5.37 -26.03
CA SER A 4 9.90 4.94 -24.62
C SER A 4 8.74 5.45 -23.75
N LEU A 5 8.33 6.71 -23.96
CA LEU A 5 7.22 7.32 -23.22
C LEU A 5 5.87 6.61 -23.48
N SER A 6 5.66 6.16 -24.72
CA SER A 6 4.44 5.43 -25.10
C SER A 6 4.39 4.05 -24.44
N GLY A 7 5.53 3.34 -24.36
CA GLY A 7 5.62 2.06 -23.66
C GLY A 7 5.34 2.18 -22.16
N LEU A 8 5.92 3.19 -21.49
CA LEU A 8 5.69 3.44 -20.06
C LEU A 8 4.21 3.72 -19.76
N ARG A 9 3.51 4.45 -20.64
CA ARG A 9 2.08 4.75 -20.50
C ARG A 9 1.20 3.52 -20.60
N ILE A 10 1.43 2.69 -21.61
CA ILE A 10 0.68 1.45 -21.81
C ILE A 10 0.93 0.52 -20.63
N GLY A 11 2.19 0.37 -20.20
CA GLY A 11 2.56 -0.42 -19.04
C GLY A 11 1.88 0.05 -17.76
N SER A 12 1.92 1.35 -17.47
CA SER A 12 1.25 1.94 -16.30
C SER A 12 -0.27 1.72 -16.35
N SER A 13 -0.91 1.93 -17.50
CA SER A 13 -2.37 1.73 -17.64
C SER A 13 -2.78 0.27 -17.39
N ILE A 14 -2.00 -0.69 -17.89
CA ILE A 14 -2.23 -2.12 -17.63
C ILE A 14 -2.01 -2.42 -16.15
N ALA A 15 -0.96 -1.88 -15.54
CA ALA A 15 -0.66 -2.08 -14.12
C ALA A 15 -1.81 -1.57 -13.22
N HIS A 16 -2.33 -0.36 -13.47
CA HIS A 16 -3.51 0.17 -12.77
C HIS A 16 -4.75 -0.71 -13.01
N GLY A 17 -4.98 -1.16 -14.25
CA GLY A 17 -6.10 -2.06 -14.56
C GLY A 17 -6.04 -3.37 -13.75
N VAL A 18 -4.87 -4.01 -13.69
CA VAL A 18 -4.66 -5.22 -12.89
C VAL A 18 -4.80 -4.94 -11.39
N ALA A 19 -4.29 -3.80 -10.92
CA ALA A 19 -4.39 -3.38 -9.52
C ALA A 19 -5.85 -3.16 -9.10
N LEU A 20 -6.64 -2.46 -9.92
CA LEU A 20 -8.07 -2.24 -9.71
C LEU A 20 -8.85 -3.56 -9.69
N LEU A 21 -8.64 -4.43 -10.69
CA LEU A 21 -9.32 -5.73 -10.76
C LEU A 21 -9.00 -6.60 -9.55
N THR A 22 -7.73 -6.67 -9.17
CA THR A 22 -7.28 -7.46 -8.01
C THR A 22 -7.86 -6.89 -6.71
N THR A 23 -7.88 -5.57 -6.56
CA THR A 23 -8.43 -4.89 -5.38
C THR A 23 -9.94 -5.05 -5.30
N ALA A 24 -10.65 -4.93 -6.42
CA ALA A 24 -12.09 -5.15 -6.51
C ALA A 24 -12.46 -6.60 -6.17
N TYR A 25 -11.73 -7.58 -6.72
CA TYR A 25 -11.91 -8.99 -6.36
C TYR A 25 -11.69 -9.23 -4.87
N ARG A 26 -10.60 -8.69 -4.30
CA ARG A 26 -10.30 -8.79 -2.87
C ARG A 26 -11.43 -8.20 -2.03
N LEU A 27 -11.96 -7.03 -2.41
CA LEU A 27 -13.04 -6.36 -1.70
C LEU A 27 -14.35 -7.14 -1.81
N ALA A 28 -14.69 -7.64 -3.01
CA ALA A 28 -15.89 -8.44 -3.25
C ALA A 28 -15.87 -9.77 -2.49
N HIS A 29 -14.72 -10.46 -2.47
CA HIS A 29 -14.54 -11.68 -1.70
C HIS A 29 -14.76 -11.45 -0.20
N ARG A 30 -14.20 -10.36 0.35
CA ARG A 30 -14.38 -9.99 1.76
C ARG A 30 -15.78 -9.50 2.08
N TYR A 31 -16.40 -8.75 1.16
CA TYR A 31 -17.81 -8.35 1.25
C TYR A 31 -18.71 -9.59 1.39
N ARG A 32 -18.44 -10.61 0.57
CA ARG A 32 -19.18 -11.88 0.59
C ARG A 32 -19.02 -12.65 1.90
N ILE A 33 -17.86 -12.56 2.55
CA ILE A 33 -17.59 -13.19 3.87
C ILE A 33 -18.17 -12.36 5.05
N ARG A 34 -18.85 -11.22 4.78
CA ARG A 34 -19.51 -10.34 5.76
C ARG A 34 -18.64 -9.87 6.93
N ARG A 35 -17.32 -9.92 6.80
CA ARG A 35 -16.39 -9.48 7.85
C ARG A 35 -15.93 -8.05 7.63
N PHE A 36 -16.89 -7.16 7.37
CA PHE A 36 -16.63 -5.72 7.17
C PHE A 36 -15.98 -5.14 8.39
N SER A 37 -14.77 -4.63 8.21
CA SER A 37 -14.04 -3.97 9.27
C SER A 37 -13.40 -2.71 8.72
N TRP A 38 -12.92 -1.84 9.61
CA TRP A 38 -12.20 -0.61 9.26
C TRP A 38 -11.07 -0.81 8.23
N ASP A 39 -10.52 -2.03 8.16
CA ASP A 39 -9.57 -2.49 7.13
C ASP A 39 -10.10 -2.33 5.68
N ASP A 40 -11.37 -2.67 5.43
CA ASP A 40 -11.94 -2.64 4.09
C ASP A 40 -12.22 -1.21 3.61
N ALA A 41 -12.36 -0.26 4.54
CA ALA A 41 -12.45 1.17 4.21
C ALA A 41 -11.14 1.71 3.62
N TRP A 42 -9.99 1.28 4.14
CA TRP A 42 -8.69 1.65 3.59
C TRP A 42 -8.45 1.02 2.21
N ALA A 43 -8.87 -0.24 2.03
CA ALA A 43 -8.80 -0.90 0.73
C ALA A 43 -9.71 -0.25 -0.32
N PHE A 44 -10.90 0.19 0.09
CA PHE A 44 -11.83 0.92 -0.79
C PHE A 44 -11.32 2.32 -1.11
N LEU A 45 -10.73 3.03 -0.14
CA LEU A 45 -10.09 4.33 -0.37
C LEU A 45 -8.94 4.20 -1.39
N ALA A 46 -8.08 3.18 -1.23
CA ALA A 46 -7.02 2.89 -2.19
C ALA A 46 -7.57 2.68 -3.60
N PHE A 47 -8.67 1.92 -3.73
CA PHE A 47 -9.33 1.66 -5.01
C PHE A 47 -9.86 2.94 -5.66
N LEU A 48 -10.52 3.82 -4.89
CA LEU A 48 -11.03 5.08 -5.42
C LEU A 48 -9.92 6.02 -5.88
N LEU A 49 -8.83 6.10 -5.11
CA LEU A 49 -7.68 6.91 -5.46
C LEU A 49 -6.96 6.37 -6.70
N ASP A 50 -6.80 5.05 -6.83
CA ASP A 50 -6.19 4.39 -7.99
C ASP A 50 -7.02 4.59 -9.27
N ALA A 51 -8.36 4.51 -9.15
CA ALA A 51 -9.25 4.83 -10.25
C ALA A 51 -9.15 6.30 -10.68
N GLY A 52 -9.07 7.21 -9.71
CA GLY A 52 -8.84 8.63 -9.97
C GLY A 52 -7.50 8.91 -10.64
N GLU A 53 -6.42 8.23 -10.20
CA GLU A 53 -5.09 8.36 -10.79
C GLU A 53 -5.09 7.91 -12.25
N LEU A 54 -5.75 6.79 -12.55
CA LEU A 54 -5.94 6.32 -13.93
C LEU A 54 -6.67 7.38 -14.77
N ILE A 55 -7.76 7.96 -14.27
CA ILE A 55 -8.48 9.04 -14.97
C ILE A 55 -7.55 10.24 -15.21
N CYS A 56 -6.79 10.66 -14.21
CA CYS A 56 -5.84 11.76 -14.32
C CYS A 56 -4.73 11.50 -15.35
N LEU A 57 -4.23 10.26 -15.45
CA LEU A 57 -3.26 9.85 -16.47
C LEU A 57 -3.85 10.00 -17.88
N TRP A 58 -5.10 9.58 -18.09
CA TRP A 58 -5.78 9.74 -19.38
C TRP A 58 -6.11 11.20 -19.71
N LEU A 59 -6.53 11.99 -18.72
CA LEU A 59 -6.77 13.42 -18.89
C LEU A 59 -5.48 14.16 -19.28
N LYS A 60 -4.35 13.82 -18.65
CA LYS A 60 -3.03 14.34 -19.03
C LYS A 60 -2.73 14.07 -20.50
N VAL A 61 -2.99 12.85 -20.98
CA VAL A 61 -2.78 12.47 -22.38
C VAL A 61 -3.60 13.33 -23.34
N LYS A 62 -4.85 13.61 -22.97
CA LYS A 62 -5.75 14.45 -23.77
C LYS A 62 -5.23 15.89 -23.82
N PHE A 63 -4.84 16.46 -22.68
CA PHE A 63 -4.32 17.83 -22.62
C PHE A 63 -3.01 18.01 -23.38
N ASP A 64 -2.08 17.05 -23.29
CA ASP A 64 -0.81 17.08 -24.03
C ASP A 64 -1.00 17.10 -25.57
N ARG A 65 -2.17 16.65 -26.07
CA ARG A 65 -2.49 16.66 -27.50
C ARG A 65 -3.23 17.91 -27.95
N GLU A 66 -4.07 18.48 -27.10
CA GLU A 66 -5.00 19.55 -27.47
C GLU A 66 -4.44 20.96 -27.20
N VAL A 67 -3.54 21.12 -26.22
CA VAL A 67 -3.08 22.43 -25.76
C VAL A 67 -1.57 22.60 -26.01
N PRO A 68 -1.12 23.71 -26.63
CA PRO A 68 0.29 24.01 -26.78
C PRO A 68 0.99 24.18 -25.43
N ALA A 69 2.17 23.56 -25.29
CA ALA A 69 2.92 23.46 -24.03
C ALA A 69 3.34 24.82 -23.42
N ASP A 70 3.38 25.88 -24.23
CA ASP A 70 3.80 27.21 -23.78
C ASP A 70 2.69 28.04 -23.14
N THR A 71 1.44 27.57 -23.19
CA THR A 71 0.31 28.32 -22.58
C THR A 71 0.36 28.25 -21.05
N PRO A 72 0.02 29.35 -20.33
CA PRO A 72 -0.03 29.35 -18.86
C PRO A 72 -1.08 28.37 -18.32
N GLU A 73 -2.18 28.18 -19.07
CA GLU A 73 -3.23 27.21 -18.73
C GLU A 73 -2.74 25.76 -18.72
N TYR A 74 -1.87 25.39 -19.67
CA TYR A 74 -1.27 24.06 -19.71
C TYR A 74 -0.41 23.79 -18.47
N LYS A 75 0.42 24.76 -18.08
CA LYS A 75 1.30 24.66 -16.90
C LYS A 75 0.48 24.51 -15.61
N GLN A 76 -0.60 25.27 -15.46
CA GLN A 76 -1.48 25.17 -14.28
C GLN A 76 -2.15 23.79 -14.20
N ARG A 77 -2.75 23.31 -15.29
CA ARG A 77 -3.42 22.00 -15.35
C ARG A 77 -2.44 20.85 -15.10
N GLN A 78 -1.25 20.92 -15.70
CA GLN A 78 -0.21 19.91 -15.52
C GLN A 78 0.23 19.82 -14.05
N SER A 79 0.34 20.95 -13.36
CA SER A 79 0.69 20.98 -11.93
C SER A 79 -0.39 20.31 -11.08
N ILE A 80 -1.68 20.64 -11.29
CA ILE A 80 -2.81 20.01 -10.56
C ILE A 80 -2.80 18.49 -10.75
N VAL A 81 -2.62 18.01 -11.97
CA VAL A 81 -2.57 16.58 -12.26
C VAL A 81 -1.38 15.92 -11.58
N PHE A 82 -0.21 16.54 -11.62
CA PHE A 82 1.00 16.01 -10.99
C PHE A 82 0.85 15.89 -9.47
N TRP A 83 0.30 16.92 -8.84
CA TRP A 83 -0.04 16.93 -7.43
C TRP A 83 -0.99 15.82 -7.02
N TYR A 84 -2.07 15.68 -7.79
CA TYR A 84 -3.06 14.65 -7.53
C TYR A 84 -2.44 13.26 -7.63
N ILE A 85 -1.65 13.00 -8.68
CA ILE A 85 -0.95 11.71 -8.86
C ILE A 85 0.02 11.44 -7.70
N SER A 86 0.85 12.42 -7.31
CA SER A 86 1.85 12.23 -6.26
C SER A 86 1.25 11.96 -4.87
N LEU A 87 0.20 12.69 -4.51
CA LEU A 87 -0.53 12.50 -3.25
C LEU A 87 -1.31 11.18 -3.27
N SER A 88 -1.99 10.89 -4.38
CA SER A 88 -2.76 9.65 -4.54
C SER A 88 -1.86 8.43 -4.43
N PHE A 89 -0.72 8.41 -5.12
CA PHE A 89 0.26 7.33 -5.04
C PHE A 89 0.68 7.04 -3.59
N THR A 90 1.04 8.08 -2.83
CA THR A 90 1.47 7.93 -1.44
C THR A 90 0.34 7.38 -0.55
N LEU A 91 -0.89 7.85 -0.76
CA LEU A 91 -2.07 7.38 -0.03
C LEU A 91 -2.48 5.96 -0.42
N ILE A 92 -2.42 5.59 -1.70
CA ILE A 92 -2.70 4.24 -2.21
C ILE A 92 -1.73 3.25 -1.58
N VAL A 93 -0.43 3.54 -1.63
CA VAL A 93 0.61 2.68 -1.07
C VAL A 93 0.47 2.57 0.46
N GLY A 94 0.27 3.68 1.15
CA GLY A 94 0.08 3.70 2.60
C GLY A 94 -1.14 2.89 3.04
N SER A 95 -2.30 3.14 2.42
CA SER A 95 -3.55 2.44 2.74
C SER A 95 -3.50 0.94 2.41
N ALA A 96 -2.89 0.56 1.29
CA ALA A 96 -2.68 -0.84 0.93
C ALA A 96 -1.84 -1.60 1.97
N ARG A 97 -0.78 -0.98 2.49
CA ARG A 97 0.08 -1.58 3.52
C ARG A 97 -0.61 -1.72 4.87
N ILE A 98 -1.33 -0.68 5.30
CA ILE A 98 -2.13 -0.75 6.52
C ILE A 98 -3.11 -1.93 6.41
N SER A 99 -3.73 -2.09 5.24
CA SER A 99 -4.67 -3.19 5.01
C SER A 99 -4.01 -4.56 5.05
N LEU A 100 -2.82 -4.70 4.45
CA LEU A 100 -2.01 -5.91 4.52
C LEU A 100 -1.59 -6.25 5.96
N CYS A 101 -1.06 -5.29 6.72
CA CYS A 101 -0.66 -5.48 8.11
C CYS A 101 -1.82 -5.99 8.98
N VAL A 102 -3.01 -5.39 8.84
CA VAL A 102 -4.20 -5.80 9.57
C VAL A 102 -4.67 -7.18 9.14
N SER A 103 -4.61 -7.49 7.84
CA SER A 103 -4.94 -8.81 7.31
C SER A 103 -4.02 -9.90 7.87
N ILE A 104 -2.69 -9.67 7.86
CA ILE A 104 -1.70 -10.61 8.40
C ILE A 104 -1.94 -10.83 9.91
N ARG A 105 -2.19 -9.75 10.65
CA ARG A 105 -2.48 -9.83 12.10
C ARG A 105 -3.70 -10.70 12.44
N ARG A 106 -4.66 -10.84 11.51
CA ARG A 106 -5.85 -11.69 11.67
C ARG A 106 -5.57 -13.17 11.37
N ILE A 107 -4.64 -13.44 10.46
CA ILE A 107 -4.31 -14.80 10.02
C ILE A 107 -3.33 -15.46 10.99
N LEU A 108 -2.35 -14.70 11.50
CA LEU A 108 -1.34 -15.24 12.41
C LEU A 108 -1.91 -15.58 13.79
N ALA A 109 -1.55 -16.78 14.27
CA ALA A 109 -1.77 -17.22 15.63
C ALA A 109 -1.10 -16.27 16.66
N PRO A 110 -1.59 -16.20 17.91
CA PRO A 110 -0.98 -15.37 18.94
C PRO A 110 0.50 -15.74 19.14
N GLY A 111 1.40 -14.80 18.85
CA GLY A 111 2.85 -14.99 18.95
C GLY A 111 3.59 -13.66 18.76
N LYS A 112 4.92 -13.68 18.95
CA LYS A 112 5.77 -12.47 18.85
C LYS A 112 5.60 -11.76 17.50
N LEU A 113 5.42 -12.50 16.40
CA LEU A 113 5.24 -11.94 15.06
C LEU A 113 3.95 -11.12 14.91
N ARG A 114 2.86 -11.53 15.57
CA ARG A 114 1.60 -10.79 15.57
C ARG A 114 1.73 -9.42 16.24
N ASN A 115 2.59 -9.32 17.26
CA ASN A 115 2.87 -8.05 17.92
C ASN A 115 3.68 -7.09 17.05
N TRP A 116 4.50 -7.59 16.11
CA TRP A 116 5.26 -6.74 15.17
C TRP A 116 4.40 -6.12 14.06
N CYS A 117 3.25 -6.71 13.71
CA CYS A 117 2.37 -6.14 12.69
C CYS A 117 1.76 -4.79 13.07
N THR A 118 1.48 -4.56 14.37
CA THR A 118 0.90 -3.31 14.86
C THR A 118 1.87 -2.12 14.75
N PRO A 119 3.11 -2.16 15.29
CA PRO A 119 4.06 -1.06 15.13
C PRO A 119 4.43 -0.85 13.66
N MET A 120 4.52 -1.89 12.83
CA MET A 120 4.77 -1.74 11.39
C MET A 120 3.66 -0.94 10.68
N ALA A 121 2.39 -1.20 11.01
CA ALA A 121 1.27 -0.41 10.49
C ALA A 121 1.36 1.06 10.92
N VAL A 122 1.67 1.31 12.20
CA VAL A 122 1.82 2.67 12.74
C VAL A 122 2.97 3.42 12.08
N VAL A 123 4.14 2.80 11.98
CA VAL A 123 5.33 3.38 11.32
C VAL A 123 5.03 3.70 9.86
N THR A 124 4.35 2.80 9.15
CA THR A 124 3.96 3.03 7.75
C THR A 124 3.02 4.24 7.62
N SER A 125 2.02 4.36 8.49
CA SER A 125 1.13 5.52 8.51
C SER A 125 1.86 6.82 8.79
N ILE A 126 2.79 6.82 9.76
CA ILE A 126 3.59 7.99 10.11
C ILE A 126 4.47 8.42 8.93
N ILE A 127 5.17 7.47 8.28
CA ILE A 127 6.01 7.75 7.11
C ILE A 127 5.16 8.35 5.98
N ALA A 128 3.99 7.78 5.70
CA ALA A 128 3.09 8.32 4.67
C ALA A 128 2.65 9.76 4.98
N LEU A 129 2.30 10.04 6.24
CA LEU A 129 1.93 11.40 6.68
C LEU A 129 3.10 12.39 6.57
N ILE A 130 4.32 11.98 6.95
CA ILE A 130 5.52 12.80 6.82
C ILE A 130 5.79 13.11 5.35
N LEU A 131 5.70 12.13 4.46
CA LEU A 131 5.89 12.34 3.02
C LEU A 131 4.85 13.29 2.44
N ILE A 132 3.58 13.16 2.83
CA ILE A 132 2.52 14.10 2.45
C ILE A 132 2.84 15.50 2.96
N ALA A 133 3.25 15.64 4.22
CA ALA A 133 3.60 16.94 4.80
C ALA A 133 4.79 17.58 4.08
N ILE A 134 5.84 16.82 3.74
CA ILE A 134 6.99 17.30 2.96
C ILE A 134 6.51 17.81 1.60
N LYS A 135 5.67 17.04 0.90
CA LYS A 135 5.11 17.44 -0.41
C LYS A 135 4.28 18.72 -0.30
N LEU A 136 3.44 18.84 0.73
CA LEU A 136 2.64 20.03 0.99
C LEU A 136 3.52 21.27 1.30
N CYS A 137 4.54 21.11 2.15
CA CYS A 137 5.45 22.18 2.54
C CYS A 137 6.31 22.69 1.38
N MET A 138 6.88 21.79 0.56
CA MET A 138 7.70 22.19 -0.59
C MET A 138 6.94 23.05 -1.59
N CYS A 139 5.62 22.90 -1.59
CA CYS A 139 4.76 23.59 -2.51
C CYS A 139 4.07 24.83 -1.94
N SER A 140 3.86 24.91 -0.64
CA SER A 140 3.37 26.14 0.00
C SER A 140 4.51 27.16 0.22
N ALA A 141 5.76 26.70 0.30
CA ALA A 141 6.91 27.52 0.67
C ALA A 141 7.51 28.40 -0.47
N ASN A 142 6.87 28.49 -1.65
CA ASN A 142 7.28 29.43 -2.71
C ASN A 142 6.23 30.53 -2.96
N PRO A 143 6.08 31.52 -2.06
CA PRO A 143 5.47 32.79 -2.42
C PRO A 143 6.45 33.60 -3.27
N THR A 144 6.29 33.48 -4.59
CA THR A 144 6.36 34.60 -5.56
C THR A 144 7.40 35.70 -5.28
N SER A 145 8.53 35.66 -5.99
CA SER A 145 9.18 36.89 -6.46
C SER A 145 8.17 37.64 -7.36
N PRO A 146 7.95 38.95 -7.17
CA PRO A 146 6.82 39.68 -7.75
C PRO A 146 6.81 39.78 -9.29
N ASP A 147 7.89 39.37 -9.96
CA ASP A 147 8.04 39.50 -11.42
C ASP A 147 7.93 38.16 -12.16
N GLN A 148 7.69 37.05 -11.45
CA GLN A 148 7.59 35.72 -12.05
C GLN A 148 6.16 35.22 -11.98
N GLU A 149 5.39 35.56 -13.02
CA GLU A 149 4.13 34.90 -13.35
C GLU A 149 4.35 33.37 -13.31
N TYR A 150 3.82 32.75 -12.25
CA TYR A 150 3.72 31.31 -12.00
C TYR A 150 5.03 30.53 -11.67
N PRO A 151 5.46 30.44 -10.40
CA PRO A 151 6.31 29.33 -9.96
C PRO A 151 5.43 28.16 -9.49
N LEU A 152 4.65 27.54 -10.38
CA LEU A 152 3.85 26.32 -10.07
C LEU A 152 4.65 25.01 -10.26
N PHE A 153 5.98 25.07 -10.20
CA PHE A 153 6.85 23.89 -10.27
C PHE A 153 6.94 23.19 -8.91
N CYS A 154 5.82 22.60 -8.51
CA CYS A 154 5.79 21.49 -7.56
C CYS A 154 6.28 20.22 -8.26
N THR A 155 7.50 20.25 -8.76
CA THR A 155 8.17 19.04 -9.23
C THR A 155 8.66 18.35 -7.98
N ASP A 156 8.14 17.16 -7.69
CA ASP A 156 8.77 16.29 -6.70
C ASP A 156 10.24 16.17 -7.10
N PRO A 157 11.19 16.55 -6.23
CA PRO A 157 12.58 16.31 -6.49
C PRO A 157 12.73 14.81 -6.79
N THR A 158 13.19 14.48 -8.00
CA THR A 158 13.51 13.10 -8.41
C THR A 158 14.20 12.27 -7.32
N PRO A 159 15.13 12.80 -6.48
CA PRO A 159 15.67 12.03 -5.37
C PRO A 159 14.62 11.60 -4.34
N ILE A 160 13.67 12.47 -3.95
CA ILE A 160 12.64 12.13 -2.95
C ILE A 160 11.75 11.00 -3.48
N ALA A 161 11.35 11.07 -4.74
CA ALA A 161 10.56 10.02 -5.38
C ALA A 161 11.30 8.67 -5.42
N ILE A 162 12.60 8.68 -5.73
CA ILE A 162 13.44 7.47 -5.75
C ILE A 162 13.57 6.88 -4.33
N PHE A 163 13.93 7.71 -3.34
CA PHE A 163 14.05 7.26 -1.95
C PHE A 163 12.74 6.71 -1.41
N GLN A 164 11.62 7.38 -1.69
CA GLN A 164 10.28 6.91 -1.36
C GLN A 164 10.04 5.53 -1.98
N THR A 165 10.28 5.37 -3.28
CA THR A 165 10.06 4.11 -3.99
C THR A 165 10.91 2.96 -3.44
N ILE A 166 12.19 3.20 -3.12
CA ILE A 166 13.08 2.18 -2.56
C ILE A 166 12.64 1.77 -1.17
N ALA A 167 12.37 2.73 -0.29
CA ALA A 167 11.86 2.47 1.06
C ALA A 167 10.54 1.71 1.00
N ASP A 168 9.70 2.06 0.02
CA ASP A 168 8.42 1.43 -0.23
C ASP A 168 8.54 -0.04 -0.62
N ILE A 169 9.46 -0.37 -1.53
CA ILE A 169 9.74 -1.75 -1.92
C ILE A 169 10.29 -2.53 -0.72
N ALA A 170 11.26 -1.97 0.01
CA ALA A 170 11.88 -2.63 1.15
C ALA A 170 10.87 -3.00 2.25
N LEU A 171 9.99 -2.06 2.61
CA LEU A 171 8.92 -2.28 3.58
C LEU A 171 7.94 -3.36 3.12
N SER A 172 7.62 -3.38 1.82
CA SER A 172 6.69 -4.36 1.25
C SER A 172 7.29 -5.77 1.23
N VAL A 173 8.57 -5.91 0.87
CA VAL A 173 9.29 -7.19 0.92
C VAL A 173 9.36 -7.71 2.34
N PHE A 174 9.68 -6.84 3.32
CA PHE A 174 9.73 -7.23 4.73
C PHE A 174 8.35 -7.69 5.24
N LEU A 175 7.28 -7.00 4.85
CA LEU A 175 5.92 -7.32 5.25
C LEU A 175 5.44 -8.68 4.73
N VAL A 176 5.82 -9.04 3.50
CA VAL A 176 5.50 -10.35 2.89
C VAL A 176 6.46 -11.44 3.37
N GLY A 177 7.73 -11.10 3.59
CA GLY A 177 8.75 -12.02 4.09
C GLY A 177 8.47 -12.52 5.50
N MET A 178 7.92 -11.69 6.38
CA MET A 178 7.57 -12.07 7.76
C MET A 178 6.63 -13.29 7.87
N PRO A 179 5.43 -13.30 7.27
CA PRO A 179 4.54 -14.46 7.34
C PRO A 179 5.09 -15.68 6.60
N LEU A 180 5.82 -15.48 5.49
CA LEU A 180 6.48 -16.58 4.77
C LEU A 180 7.56 -17.26 5.63
N TYR A 181 8.38 -16.46 6.33
CA TYR A 181 9.38 -16.97 7.25
C TYR A 181 8.76 -17.74 8.41
N ALA A 182 7.67 -17.24 9.00
CA ALA A 182 6.96 -17.96 10.04
C ALA A 182 6.37 -19.29 9.55
N LEU A 183 5.81 -19.32 8.34
CA LEU A 183 5.29 -20.55 7.75
C LEU A 183 6.42 -21.57 7.52
N TRP A 184 7.56 -21.12 6.99
CA TRP A 184 8.74 -21.97 6.77
C TRP A 184 9.31 -22.53 8.08
N TYR A 185 9.41 -21.71 9.13
CA TYR A 185 9.92 -22.17 10.42
C TYR A 185 8.99 -23.16 11.11
N MET A 186 7.67 -23.00 10.97
CA MET A 186 6.67 -23.94 11.51
C MET A 186 6.66 -25.30 10.78
N ASP A 187 6.98 -25.33 9.49
CA ASP A 187 7.00 -26.58 8.72
C ASP A 187 8.27 -27.41 8.99
N LEU A 188 9.38 -26.75 9.34
CA LEU A 188 10.64 -27.40 9.69
C LEU A 188 10.60 -28.12 11.05
N THR A 189 9.82 -27.65 12.02
CA THR A 189 9.63 -28.37 13.29
C THR A 189 8.66 -29.54 13.17
N SER A 190 7.79 -29.57 12.15
CA SER A 190 6.82 -30.65 11.95
C SER A 190 7.43 -31.94 11.38
N LYS A 191 8.64 -31.90 10.80
CA LYS A 191 9.31 -33.10 10.26
C LYS A 191 10.25 -33.80 11.24
N THR A 192 10.42 -33.25 12.45
CA THR A 192 11.24 -33.88 13.51
C THR A 192 10.39 -34.15 14.74
N GLN A 193 9.30 -34.91 14.58
CA GLN A 193 8.73 -35.66 15.69
C GLN A 193 8.67 -37.14 15.30
N PRO A 194 9.60 -37.97 15.81
CA PRO A 194 9.39 -39.41 15.81
C PRO A 194 8.08 -39.69 16.57
N HIS A 195 7.31 -40.64 16.05
CA HIS A 195 6.20 -41.27 16.74
C HIS A 195 6.50 -41.47 18.23
N ASP A 196 5.91 -40.65 19.09
CA ASP A 196 5.70 -41.03 20.49
C ASP A 196 4.31 -40.59 20.94
N VAL A 197 3.31 -41.11 20.22
CA VAL A 197 1.93 -41.23 20.73
C VAL A 197 1.89 -42.49 21.58
N SER A 198 2.44 -42.46 22.79
CA SER A 198 2.22 -43.53 23.77
C SER A 198 2.13 -43.05 25.23
N ILE A 199 2.15 -41.74 25.47
CA ILE A 199 2.09 -41.20 26.84
C ILE A 199 1.07 -40.07 26.94
N HIS A 200 -0.23 -40.40 26.83
CA HIS A 200 -1.23 -39.63 27.60
C HIS A 200 -2.58 -40.29 27.86
N HIS A 201 -2.80 -41.56 27.47
CA HIS A 201 -4.08 -42.23 27.72
C HIS A 201 -4.16 -43.01 29.06
N LYS A 202 -3.18 -42.87 29.97
CA LYS A 202 -3.17 -43.60 31.26
C LYS A 202 -3.59 -42.80 32.49
N HIS A 203 -4.01 -41.54 32.36
CA HIS A 203 -4.28 -40.69 33.54
C HIS A 203 -5.75 -40.28 33.77
N ILE A 204 -6.74 -40.86 33.07
CA ILE A 204 -8.15 -40.43 33.17
C ILE A 204 -9.08 -41.42 33.91
N HIS A 205 -8.63 -42.62 34.28
CA HIS A 205 -9.50 -43.59 34.96
C HIS A 205 -9.33 -43.74 36.49
N SER A 206 -8.52 -42.90 37.15
CA SER A 206 -8.22 -43.04 38.59
C SER A 206 -8.88 -42.00 39.51
N CYS A 207 -10.01 -41.40 39.12
CA CYS A 207 -10.76 -40.47 39.98
C CYS A 207 -12.30 -40.68 39.92
N ARG A 208 -12.76 -41.93 40.00
CA ARG A 208 -14.15 -42.24 40.39
C ARG A 208 -14.15 -43.18 41.58
N GLY A 209 -14.15 -42.57 42.77
CA GLY A 209 -14.32 -43.27 44.02
C GLY A 209 -13.93 -42.37 45.17
N PHE A 210 -14.80 -41.46 45.57
CA PHE A 210 -14.91 -40.93 46.94
C PHE A 210 -16.12 -39.96 47.04
N GLY A 211 -16.99 -40.18 48.04
CA GLY A 211 -18.23 -39.44 48.31
C GLY A 211 -19.45 -40.36 48.16
N ALA A 212 -19.80 -41.19 49.15
CA ALA A 212 -20.36 -40.86 50.48
C ALA A 212 -21.69 -40.10 50.37
#